data_AF-A0A7R8VJI0-F1
#
_entry.id   AF-A0A7R8VJI0-F1
#
_cell.length_a   1.000
_cell.length_b   1.000
_cell.length_c   1.000
_cell.angle_alpha   90.00
_cell.angle_beta   90.00
_cell.angle_gamma   90.00
#
_symmetry.space_group_name_H-M   'P 1'
#
loop_
_entity.id
_entity.type
_entity.pdbx_description
1 polymer ?
#
loop_
_entity_poly.entity_id
_entity_poly.type
_entity_poly.pdbx_seq_one_letter_code
_entity_poly.pdbx_strand_id
1 'polypeptide(L)'
;KDVYDYFRAVLKSNEKSERALELTKDALDLNPANYTVWQYRREILKHLDKDLYEELNYVKQIAEDNPKNYQVWHHRGVIVNWLQEPSQELQVTRMSLNQDAKNYHAWQHRQWVLRKFNLFDNELAYVDTLLEEDIRNNSAWNHRYFVINNTTGFTKDILDREIAYSLDKIKKVTCNESSWNYLRGLLIHHEKGLSRNERVIEFCEELYTSGIRSPYLLGFLVDIYGSTEKGDGDKPHTFQKALEICDALAKEHDTIRREYWNFIARNIAQQMNTSNGEELLGMSAPSELVMEAS
;
A
#
# COMPACT_ATOMS: atom_id res chain seq x y z
N LYS A 1 -23.01 30.12 18.94
CA LYS A 1 -22.79 31.56 18.61
C LYS A 1 -21.93 32.20 19.69
N ASP A 2 -22.32 32.08 20.96
CA ASP A 2 -21.61 32.62 22.12
C ASP A 2 -20.12 32.21 22.24
N VAL A 3 -19.81 30.91 22.29
CA VAL A 3 -18.42 30.38 22.40
C VAL A 3 -17.47 30.94 21.34
N TYR A 4 -17.91 31.03 20.08
CA TYR A 4 -17.07 31.53 18.99
C TYR A 4 -16.93 33.05 18.98
N ASP A 5 -17.87 33.78 19.56
CA ASP A 5 -17.75 35.23 19.73
C ASP A 5 -16.69 35.53 20.81
N TYR A 6 -16.71 34.80 21.93
CA TYR A 6 -15.64 34.85 22.93
C TYR A 6 -14.30 34.37 22.39
N PHE A 7 -14.27 33.28 21.60
CA PHE A 7 -13.02 32.78 21.00
C PHE A 7 -12.35 33.84 20.11
N ARG A 8 -13.14 34.54 19.29
CA ARG A 8 -12.63 35.64 18.45
C ARG A 8 -12.11 36.80 19.30
N ALA A 9 -12.75 37.11 20.43
CA ALA A 9 -12.30 38.14 21.34
C ALA A 9 -10.94 37.80 21.97
N VAL A 10 -10.77 36.59 22.54
CA VAL A 10 -9.50 36.17 23.15
C VAL A 10 -8.38 36.06 22.11
N LEU A 11 -8.69 35.59 20.91
CA LEU A 11 -7.74 35.51 19.81
C LEU A 11 -7.28 36.91 19.38
N LYS A 12 -8.21 37.87 19.25
CA LYS A 12 -7.91 39.25 18.87
C LYS A 12 -7.08 39.98 19.93
N SER A 13 -7.33 39.73 21.22
CA SER A 13 -6.53 40.28 22.32
C SER A 13 -5.24 39.51 22.59
N ASN A 14 -5.00 38.40 21.88
CA ASN A 14 -3.88 37.48 22.09
C ASN A 14 -3.78 36.99 23.56
N GLU A 15 -4.93 36.77 24.20
CA GLU A 15 -5.00 36.34 25.59
C GLU A 15 -4.63 34.85 25.74
N LYS A 16 -3.47 34.57 26.34
CA LYS A 16 -3.02 33.21 26.65
C LYS A 16 -3.19 32.92 28.14
N SER A 17 -4.42 32.65 28.57
CA SER A 17 -4.80 32.40 29.96
C SER A 17 -5.42 31.01 30.12
N GLU A 18 -5.54 30.52 31.37
CA GLU A 18 -6.22 29.24 31.66
C GLU A 18 -7.68 29.26 31.18
N ARG A 19 -8.40 30.39 31.32
CA ARG A 19 -9.77 30.49 30.79
C ARG A 19 -9.83 30.47 29.27
N ALA A 20 -8.81 30.98 28.59
CA ALA A 20 -8.73 30.89 27.13
C ALA A 20 -8.45 29.44 26.69
N LEU A 21 -7.65 28.69 27.46
CA LEU A 21 -7.43 27.26 27.23
C LEU A 21 -8.74 26.47 27.37
N GLU A 22 -9.51 26.69 28.44
CA GLU A 22 -10.83 26.06 28.62
C GLU A 22 -11.81 26.48 27.52
N LEU A 23 -11.83 27.75 27.12
CA LEU A 23 -12.67 28.20 26.01
C LEU A 23 -12.32 27.49 24.68
N THR A 24 -11.05 27.14 24.46
CA THR A 24 -10.69 26.35 23.27
C THR A 24 -11.28 24.94 23.31
N LYS A 25 -11.49 24.36 24.50
CA LYS A 25 -12.16 23.06 24.65
C LYS A 25 -13.61 23.15 24.20
N ASP A 26 -14.38 24.11 24.74
CA ASP A 26 -15.77 24.34 24.33
C ASP A 26 -15.90 24.61 22.81
N ALA A 27 -14.95 25.37 22.25
CA ALA A 27 -14.94 25.66 20.82
C ALA A 27 -14.66 24.42 19.95
N LEU A 28 -13.83 23.50 20.44
CA LEU A 28 -13.50 22.23 19.78
C LEU A 28 -14.61 21.19 19.95
N ASP A 29 -15.32 21.17 21.06
CA ASP A 29 -16.51 20.34 21.25
C ASP A 29 -17.61 20.73 20.25
N LEU A 30 -17.73 22.03 19.92
CA LEU A 30 -18.66 22.51 18.89
C LEU A 30 -18.19 22.22 17.46
N ASN A 31 -16.87 22.29 17.19
CA ASN A 31 -16.31 22.01 15.88
C ASN A 31 -14.84 21.57 15.98
N PRO A 32 -14.57 20.26 16.05
CA PRO A 32 -13.22 19.72 16.20
C PRO A 32 -12.38 19.87 14.92
N ALA A 33 -12.98 20.25 13.78
CA ALA A 33 -12.24 20.50 12.54
C ALA A 33 -11.67 21.93 12.46
N ASN A 34 -11.95 22.80 13.45
CA ASN A 34 -11.47 24.17 13.42
C ASN A 34 -9.96 24.26 13.72
N TYR A 35 -9.16 24.31 12.67
CA TYR A 35 -7.70 24.35 12.76
C TYR A 35 -7.17 25.61 13.46
N THR A 36 -7.89 26.73 13.41
CA THR A 36 -7.48 27.97 14.11
C THR A 36 -7.55 27.79 15.62
N VAL A 37 -8.59 27.10 16.12
CA VAL A 37 -8.71 26.81 17.55
C VAL A 37 -7.60 25.88 18.01
N TRP A 38 -7.30 24.81 17.25
CA TRP A 38 -6.18 23.91 17.57
C TRP A 38 -4.83 24.60 17.57
N GLN A 39 -4.57 25.47 16.60
CA GLN A 39 -3.34 26.24 16.55
C GLN A 39 -3.21 27.16 17.76
N TYR A 40 -4.28 27.87 18.12
CA TYR A 40 -4.25 28.76 19.26
C TYR A 40 -4.13 28.01 20.58
N ARG A 41 -4.82 26.88 20.73
CA ARG A 41 -4.68 25.97 21.88
C ARG A 41 -3.22 25.57 22.08
N ARG A 42 -2.51 25.16 21.02
CA ARG A 42 -1.07 24.85 21.06
C ARG A 42 -0.20 26.00 21.53
N GLU A 43 -0.52 27.23 21.13
CA GLU A 43 0.20 28.42 21.60
C GLU A 43 -0.06 28.70 23.08
N ILE A 44 -1.30 28.51 23.55
CA ILE A 44 -1.64 28.65 24.97
C ILE A 44 -0.94 27.58 25.81
N LEU A 45 -0.98 26.31 25.38
CA LEU A 45 -0.31 25.19 26.07
C LEU A 45 1.17 25.47 26.32
N LYS A 46 1.88 25.98 25.30
CA LYS A 46 3.29 26.38 25.41
C LYS A 46 3.49 27.59 26.32
N HIS A 47 2.64 28.60 26.22
CA HIS A 47 2.79 29.83 27.00
C HIS A 47 2.56 29.60 28.50
N LEU A 48 1.59 28.75 28.84
CA LEU A 48 1.25 28.40 30.21
C LEU A 48 2.07 27.24 30.77
N ASP A 49 3.00 26.67 29.99
CA ASP A 49 3.83 25.52 30.37
C ASP A 49 2.99 24.35 30.92
N LYS A 50 1.91 23.99 30.21
CA LYS A 50 0.96 22.97 30.64
C LYS A 50 1.56 21.56 30.56
N ASP A 51 1.08 20.68 31.43
CA ASP A 51 1.38 19.26 31.35
C ASP A 51 0.82 18.66 30.05
N LEU A 52 1.73 18.27 29.17
CA LEU A 52 1.39 17.70 27.87
C LEU A 52 0.83 16.27 27.98
N TYR A 53 1.02 15.57 29.09
CA TYR A 53 0.38 14.27 29.33
C TYR A 53 -1.13 14.42 29.56
N GLU A 54 -1.56 15.47 30.27
CA GLU A 54 -2.98 15.81 30.38
C GLU A 54 -3.58 16.12 29.00
N GLU A 55 -2.84 16.84 28.16
CA GLU A 55 -3.27 17.14 26.79
C GLU A 55 -3.36 15.88 25.92
N LEU A 56 -2.46 14.90 26.09
CA LEU A 56 -2.55 13.60 25.41
C LEU A 56 -3.79 12.81 25.82
N ASN A 57 -4.23 12.92 27.08
CA ASN A 57 -5.47 12.31 27.55
C ASN A 57 -6.69 13.01 26.98
N TYR A 58 -6.67 14.35 26.92
CA TYR A 58 -7.73 15.14 26.30
C TYR A 58 -7.88 14.81 24.80
N VAL A 59 -6.79 14.84 24.03
CA VAL A 59 -6.86 14.55 22.58
C VAL A 59 -7.25 13.09 22.31
N LYS A 60 -6.92 12.16 23.22
CA LYS A 60 -7.37 10.76 23.12
C LYS A 60 -8.90 10.68 23.14
N GLN A 61 -9.55 11.36 24.09
CA GLN A 61 -11.02 11.38 24.19
C GLN A 61 -11.65 11.96 22.92
N ILE A 62 -11.12 13.07 22.41
CA ILE A 62 -11.64 13.66 21.16
C ILE A 62 -11.42 12.72 19.97
N ALA A 63 -10.30 12.00 19.92
CA ALA A 63 -10.01 11.05 18.84
C ALA A 63 -10.96 9.85 18.84
N GLU A 64 -11.46 9.43 20.02
CA GLU A 64 -12.47 8.37 20.14
C GLU A 64 -13.82 8.82 19.54
N ASP A 65 -14.23 10.06 19.79
CA ASP A 65 -15.48 10.63 19.24
C ASP A 65 -15.34 11.09 17.78
N ASN A 66 -14.14 11.49 17.36
CA ASN A 66 -13.86 12.08 16.05
C ASN A 66 -12.69 11.37 15.34
N PRO A 67 -12.74 10.05 15.12
CA PRO A 67 -11.60 9.25 14.67
C PRO A 67 -11.15 9.57 13.23
N LYS A 68 -11.99 10.28 12.46
CA LYS A 68 -11.72 10.69 11.07
C LYS A 68 -11.37 12.18 10.93
N ASN A 69 -11.03 12.84 12.03
CA ASN A 69 -10.69 14.26 12.03
C ASN A 69 -9.18 14.48 11.89
N TYR A 70 -8.77 15.18 10.82
CA TYR A 70 -7.36 15.46 10.55
C TYR A 70 -6.68 16.27 11.67
N GLN A 71 -7.34 17.30 12.18
CA GLN A 71 -6.76 18.21 13.16
C GLN A 71 -6.49 17.53 14.49
N VAL A 72 -7.34 16.57 14.90
CA VAL A 72 -7.17 15.77 16.12
C VAL A 72 -5.91 14.92 16.05
N TRP A 73 -5.74 14.15 14.98
CA TRP A 73 -4.54 13.33 14.77
C TRP A 73 -3.29 14.17 14.60
N HIS A 74 -3.38 15.29 13.88
CA HIS A 74 -2.27 16.22 13.73
C HIS A 74 -1.85 16.81 15.09
N HIS A 75 -2.83 17.25 15.89
CA HIS A 75 -2.56 17.80 17.22
C HIS A 75 -1.90 16.76 18.12
N ARG A 76 -2.42 15.52 18.16
CA ARG A 76 -1.78 14.41 18.89
C ARG A 76 -0.32 14.23 18.45
N GLY A 77 -0.05 14.16 17.15
CA GLY A 77 1.31 14.04 16.61
C GLY A 77 2.23 15.19 17.03
N VAL A 78 1.72 16.41 17.10
CA VAL A 78 2.48 17.56 17.59
C VAL A 78 2.83 17.40 19.07
N ILE A 79 1.87 17.01 19.92
CA ILE A 79 2.11 16.82 21.37
C ILE A 79 3.12 15.69 21.62
N VAL A 80 2.96 14.54 20.94
CA VAL A 80 3.93 13.43 21.00
C VAL A 80 5.31 13.89 20.56
N ASN A 81 5.40 14.72 19.51
CA ASN A 81 6.68 15.27 19.07
C ASN A 81 7.26 16.34 20.01
N TRP A 82 6.48 16.99 20.87
CA TRP A 82 7.04 17.85 21.91
C TRP A 82 7.57 17.03 23.08
N LEU A 83 6.85 15.99 23.47
CA LEU A 83 7.24 15.09 24.56
C LEU A 83 8.40 14.16 24.19
N GLN A 84 8.55 13.80 22.91
CA GLN A 84 9.46 12.74 22.44
C GLN A 84 9.19 11.37 23.09
N GLU A 85 7.96 11.12 23.56
CA GLU A 85 7.55 9.90 24.26
C GLU A 85 6.44 9.15 23.48
N PRO A 86 6.78 8.14 22.66
CA PRO A 86 5.83 7.43 21.80
C PRO A 86 5.17 6.20 22.46
N SER A 87 5.41 5.97 23.75
CA SER A 87 5.14 4.70 24.45
C SER A 87 3.69 4.20 24.33
N GLN A 88 2.72 5.10 24.20
CA GLN A 88 1.30 4.75 24.08
C GLN A 88 0.80 4.68 22.63
N GLU A 89 1.55 5.19 21.66
CA GLU A 89 1.02 5.48 20.33
C GLU A 89 0.68 4.23 19.51
N LEU A 90 1.48 3.16 19.67
CA LEU A 90 1.17 1.88 19.02
C LEU A 90 -0.10 1.25 19.59
N GLN A 91 -0.39 1.44 20.88
CA GLN A 91 -1.63 0.97 21.49
C GLN A 91 -2.82 1.83 21.07
N VAL A 92 -2.67 3.16 21.02
CA VAL A 92 -3.73 4.08 20.58
C VAL A 92 -4.12 3.82 19.13
N THR A 93 -3.14 3.67 18.25
CA THR A 93 -3.42 3.34 16.84
C THR A 93 -4.02 1.95 16.70
N ARG A 94 -3.59 0.96 17.49
CA ARG A 94 -4.24 -0.37 17.54
C ARG A 94 -5.70 -0.27 17.94
N MET A 95 -6.03 0.45 19.02
CA MET A 95 -7.42 0.62 19.47
C MET A 95 -8.29 1.25 18.38
N SER A 96 -7.79 2.29 17.72
CA SER A 96 -8.50 2.95 16.61
C SER A 96 -8.71 2.00 15.41
N LEU A 97 -7.68 1.22 15.06
CA LEU A 97 -7.74 0.25 13.96
C LEU A 97 -8.63 -0.96 14.28
N ASN A 98 -8.79 -1.33 15.56
CA ASN A 98 -9.75 -2.37 15.95
C ASN A 98 -11.20 -1.91 15.77
N GLN A 99 -11.46 -0.60 15.86
CA GLN A 99 -12.80 -0.03 15.62
C GLN A 99 -13.05 0.21 14.12
N ASP A 100 -12.06 0.74 13.40
CA ASP A 100 -12.08 0.92 11.95
C ASP A 100 -10.71 0.55 11.36
N ALA A 101 -10.59 -0.71 10.89
CA ALA A 101 -9.37 -1.27 10.33
C ALA A 101 -8.84 -0.51 9.10
N LYS A 102 -9.68 0.33 8.49
CA LYS A 102 -9.35 1.14 7.32
C LYS A 102 -9.19 2.62 7.66
N ASN A 103 -9.14 2.99 8.94
CA ASN A 103 -8.91 4.38 9.35
C ASN A 103 -7.54 4.87 8.84
N TYR A 104 -7.60 5.71 7.81
CA TYR A 104 -6.42 6.25 7.15
C TYR A 104 -5.55 7.10 8.09
N HIS A 105 -6.16 7.89 8.97
CA HIS A 105 -5.41 8.75 9.90
C HIS A 105 -4.67 7.93 10.96
N ALA A 106 -5.29 6.85 11.46
CA ALA A 106 -4.65 5.94 12.40
C ALA A 106 -3.43 5.24 11.75
N TRP A 107 -3.58 4.74 10.52
CA TRP A 107 -2.46 4.17 9.75
C TRP A 107 -1.36 5.18 9.49
N GLN A 108 -1.71 6.40 9.05
CA GLN A 108 -0.75 7.48 8.79
C GLN A 108 0.03 7.86 10.06
N HIS A 109 -0.67 8.02 11.18
CA HIS A 109 -0.07 8.32 12.47
C HIS A 109 0.86 7.19 12.93
N ARG A 110 0.41 5.93 12.81
CA ARG A 110 1.23 4.76 13.14
C ARG A 110 2.53 4.72 12.32
N GLN A 111 2.46 4.92 11.01
CA GLN A 111 3.65 4.96 10.15
C GLN A 111 4.58 6.14 10.44
N TRP A 112 4.04 7.28 10.87
CA TRP A 112 4.86 8.40 11.33
C TRP A 112 5.59 8.04 12.63
N VAL A 113 4.89 7.51 13.63
CA VAL A 113 5.47 7.08 14.91
C VAL A 113 6.58 6.05 14.70
N LEU A 114 6.32 5.01 13.91
CA LEU A 114 7.28 3.95 13.61
C LEU A 114 8.58 4.51 13.03
N ARG A 115 8.50 5.41 12.04
CA ARG A 115 9.68 6.04 11.43
C ARG A 115 10.38 7.02 12.37
N LYS A 116 9.61 7.85 13.08
CA LYS A 116 10.15 8.92 13.93
C LYS A 116 10.92 8.35 15.12
N PHE A 117 10.46 7.24 15.68
CA PHE A 117 10.97 6.65 16.92
C PHE A 117 11.58 5.25 16.74
N ASN A 118 11.71 4.78 15.50
CA ASN A 118 12.28 3.48 15.14
C ASN A 118 11.65 2.28 15.89
N LEU A 119 10.32 2.23 15.96
CA LEU A 119 9.57 1.24 16.77
C LEU A 119 9.12 -0.01 15.97
N PHE A 120 9.99 -0.58 15.13
CA PHE A 120 9.60 -1.62 14.18
C PHE A 120 9.62 -3.07 14.72
N ASP A 121 10.23 -3.34 15.87
CA ASP A 121 10.58 -4.69 16.35
C ASP A 121 9.43 -5.71 16.36
N ASN A 122 8.20 -5.27 16.65
CA ASN A 122 7.02 -6.15 16.72
C ASN A 122 5.99 -5.87 15.62
N GLU A 123 6.34 -5.04 14.65
CA GLU A 123 5.36 -4.51 13.71
C GLU A 123 4.94 -5.52 12.65
N LEU A 124 5.84 -6.44 12.25
CA LEU A 124 5.46 -7.57 11.39
C LEU A 124 4.53 -8.55 12.10
N ALA A 125 4.77 -8.87 13.37
CA ALA A 125 3.88 -9.72 14.15
C ALA A 125 2.48 -9.11 14.31
N TYR A 126 2.41 -7.78 14.46
CA TYR A 126 1.14 -7.07 14.42
C TYR A 126 0.43 -7.19 13.07
N VAL A 127 1.16 -7.04 11.96
CA VAL A 127 0.61 -7.25 10.61
C VAL A 127 0.12 -8.68 10.42
N ASP A 128 0.85 -9.68 10.91
CA ASP A 128 0.46 -11.08 10.83
C ASP A 128 -0.88 -11.31 11.55
N THR A 129 -1.04 -10.74 12.75
CA THR A 129 -2.31 -10.80 13.51
C THR A 129 -3.47 -10.23 12.67
N LEU A 130 -3.29 -9.05 12.06
CA LEU A 130 -4.33 -8.42 11.24
C LEU A 130 -4.69 -9.25 10.00
N LEU A 131 -3.71 -9.92 9.39
CA LEU A 131 -3.92 -10.76 8.20
C LEU A 131 -4.46 -12.16 8.54
N GLU A 132 -4.34 -12.60 9.80
CA GLU A 132 -5.04 -13.77 10.33
C GLU A 132 -6.51 -13.47 10.61
N GLU A 133 -6.81 -12.27 11.14
CA GLU A 133 -8.19 -11.79 11.35
C GLU A 133 -8.92 -11.51 10.03
N ASP A 134 -8.29 -10.78 9.11
CA ASP A 134 -8.82 -10.50 7.77
C ASP A 134 -7.71 -10.46 6.72
N ILE A 135 -7.58 -11.57 6.00
CA ILE A 135 -6.65 -11.71 4.87
C ILE A 135 -6.94 -10.73 3.71
N ARG A 136 -8.14 -10.13 3.62
CA ARG A 136 -8.51 -9.13 2.60
C ARG A 136 -8.24 -7.70 3.06
N ASN A 137 -7.67 -7.50 4.24
CA ASN A 137 -7.32 -6.17 4.73
C ASN A 137 -6.15 -5.59 3.92
N ASN A 138 -6.48 -4.82 2.88
CA ASN A 138 -5.49 -4.17 2.02
C ASN A 138 -4.53 -3.24 2.79
N SER A 139 -5.01 -2.60 3.86
CA SER A 139 -4.16 -1.73 4.68
C SER A 139 -3.08 -2.53 5.40
N ALA A 140 -3.40 -3.74 5.89
CA ALA A 140 -2.42 -4.63 6.51
C ALA A 140 -1.37 -5.13 5.50
N TRP A 141 -1.78 -5.47 4.27
CA TRP A 141 -0.83 -5.82 3.19
C TRP A 141 0.09 -4.65 2.82
N ASN A 142 -0.47 -3.46 2.64
CA ASN A 142 0.32 -2.24 2.40
C ASN A 142 1.27 -1.96 3.57
N HIS A 143 0.81 -2.16 4.80
CA HIS A 143 1.63 -1.97 5.99
C HIS A 143 2.74 -3.01 6.10
N ARG A 144 2.50 -4.26 5.67
CA ARG A 144 3.54 -5.29 5.55
C ARG A 144 4.68 -4.81 4.66
N TYR A 145 4.35 -4.34 3.46
CA TYR A 145 5.32 -3.78 2.52
C TYR A 145 6.09 -2.62 3.14
N PHE A 146 5.37 -1.68 3.78
CA PHE A 146 5.97 -0.54 4.49
C PHE A 146 6.98 -0.98 5.55
N VAL A 147 6.64 -1.96 6.40
CA VAL A 147 7.53 -2.42 7.48
C VAL A 147 8.81 -3.01 6.90
N ILE A 148 8.71 -3.90 5.92
CA ILE A 148 9.88 -4.54 5.29
C ILE A 148 10.76 -3.50 4.61
N ASN A 149 10.16 -2.58 3.84
CA ASN A 149 10.88 -1.53 3.13
C ASN A 149 11.63 -0.56 4.07
N ASN A 150 11.16 -0.39 5.31
CA ASN A 150 11.78 0.49 6.31
C ASN A 150 12.66 -0.27 7.34
N THR A 151 12.82 -1.59 7.20
CA THR A 151 13.64 -2.41 8.11
C THR A 151 14.73 -3.16 7.35
N THR A 152 14.41 -4.33 6.80
CA THR A 152 15.38 -5.21 6.13
C THR A 152 15.58 -4.84 4.66
N GLY A 153 14.63 -4.14 4.06
CA GLY A 153 14.49 -4.06 2.61
C GLY A 153 14.16 -5.42 1.99
N PHE A 154 14.15 -5.47 0.66
CA PHE A 154 13.88 -6.67 -0.12
C PHE A 154 15.18 -7.34 -0.59
N THR A 155 16.00 -7.79 0.37
CA THR A 155 17.12 -8.68 0.04
C THR A 155 16.59 -10.00 -0.53
N LYS A 156 17.42 -10.76 -1.25
CA LYS A 156 17.01 -12.02 -1.89
C LYS A 156 16.29 -12.97 -0.92
N ASP A 157 16.87 -13.22 0.26
CA ASP A 157 16.29 -14.13 1.25
C ASP A 157 14.94 -13.63 1.79
N ILE A 158 14.81 -12.31 2.02
CA ILE A 158 13.55 -11.72 2.47
C ILE A 158 12.51 -11.77 1.36
N LEU A 159 12.89 -11.45 0.13
CA LEU A 159 12.02 -11.51 -1.03
C LEU A 159 11.48 -12.93 -1.26
N ASP A 160 12.35 -13.95 -1.22
CA ASP A 160 11.97 -15.35 -1.37
C ASP A 160 10.99 -15.80 -0.27
N ARG A 161 11.22 -15.38 0.98
CA ARG A 161 10.30 -15.62 2.11
C ARG A 161 8.95 -14.95 1.88
N GLU A 162 8.93 -13.70 1.44
CA GLU A 162 7.69 -12.93 1.23
C GLU A 162 6.90 -13.42 0.02
N ILE A 163 7.58 -13.87 -1.04
CA ILE A 163 6.93 -14.57 -2.16
C ILE A 163 6.28 -15.85 -1.63
N ALA A 164 7.00 -16.69 -0.88
CA ALA A 164 6.45 -17.91 -0.29
C ALA A 164 5.21 -17.63 0.58
N TYR A 165 5.29 -16.61 1.43
CA TYR A 165 4.17 -16.15 2.26
C TYR A 165 2.97 -15.72 1.42
N SER A 166 3.19 -14.94 0.37
CA SER A 166 2.13 -14.45 -0.53
C SER A 166 1.44 -15.60 -1.26
N LEU A 167 2.22 -16.57 -1.77
CA LEU A 167 1.68 -17.76 -2.45
C LEU A 167 0.83 -18.63 -1.51
N ASP A 168 1.25 -18.83 -0.25
CA ASP A 168 0.43 -19.52 0.76
C ASP A 168 -0.91 -18.81 1.01
N LYS A 169 -0.88 -17.48 1.15
CA LYS A 169 -2.09 -16.68 1.36
C LYS A 169 -3.02 -16.67 0.13
N ILE A 170 -2.48 -16.61 -1.08
CA ILE A 170 -3.24 -16.74 -2.33
C ILE A 170 -3.88 -18.12 -2.45
N LYS A 171 -3.15 -19.20 -2.10
CA LYS A 171 -3.68 -20.57 -2.15
C LYS A 171 -4.90 -20.75 -1.24
N LYS A 172 -4.90 -20.08 -0.09
CA LYS A 172 -6.05 -20.07 0.85
C LYS A 172 -7.24 -19.30 0.29
N VAL A 173 -7.00 -18.16 -0.38
CA VAL A 173 -8.06 -17.31 -0.94
C VAL A 173 -7.65 -16.78 -2.32
N THR A 174 -7.93 -17.56 -3.35
CA THR A 174 -7.50 -17.30 -4.74
C THR A 174 -8.13 -16.04 -5.36
N CYS A 175 -9.27 -15.60 -4.82
CA CYS A 175 -9.99 -14.39 -5.24
C CYS A 175 -9.75 -13.19 -4.32
N ASN A 176 -8.58 -13.11 -3.66
CA ASN A 176 -8.18 -11.95 -2.86
C ASN A 176 -7.21 -11.04 -3.64
N GLU A 177 -7.70 -9.90 -4.11
CA GLU A 177 -6.90 -8.93 -4.88
C GLU A 177 -5.66 -8.44 -4.13
N SER A 178 -5.76 -8.21 -2.81
CA SER A 178 -4.66 -7.63 -2.03
C SER A 178 -3.42 -8.53 -1.99
N SER A 179 -3.59 -9.85 -1.87
CA SER A 179 -2.46 -10.77 -1.90
C SER A 179 -1.80 -10.86 -3.28
N TRP A 180 -2.59 -10.78 -4.36
CA TRP A 180 -2.05 -10.72 -5.73
C TRP A 180 -1.31 -9.41 -6.01
N ASN A 181 -1.84 -8.28 -5.55
CA ASN A 181 -1.19 -6.98 -5.70
C ASN A 181 0.08 -6.87 -4.86
N TYR A 182 0.09 -7.44 -3.65
CA TYR A 182 1.32 -7.54 -2.85
C TYR A 182 2.38 -8.39 -3.56
N LEU A 183 2.01 -9.56 -4.11
CA LEU A 183 2.93 -10.39 -4.89
C LEU A 183 3.51 -9.65 -6.11
N ARG A 184 2.68 -8.91 -6.87
CA ARG A 184 3.17 -8.04 -7.95
C ARG A 184 4.18 -7.01 -7.43
N GLY A 185 3.88 -6.36 -6.32
CA GLY A 185 4.76 -5.37 -5.70
C GLY A 185 6.11 -5.95 -5.24
N LEU A 186 6.13 -7.18 -4.75
CA LEU A 186 7.36 -7.89 -4.40
C LEU A 186 8.24 -8.14 -5.63
N LEU A 187 7.63 -8.58 -6.73
CA LEU A 187 8.37 -9.00 -7.93
C LEU A 187 9.05 -7.85 -8.69
N ILE A 188 8.70 -6.59 -8.38
CA ILE A 188 9.46 -5.41 -8.82
C ILE A 188 10.91 -5.45 -8.31
N HIS A 189 11.15 -6.08 -7.15
CA HIS A 189 12.48 -6.21 -6.54
C HIS A 189 13.24 -7.47 -6.99
N HIS A 190 12.61 -8.34 -7.77
CA HIS A 190 13.25 -9.56 -8.27
C HIS A 190 14.18 -9.23 -9.44
N GLU A 191 15.42 -9.73 -9.42
CA GLU A 191 16.44 -9.40 -10.44
C GLU A 191 16.00 -9.69 -11.88
N LYS A 192 15.15 -10.71 -12.07
CA LYS A 192 14.65 -11.13 -13.38
C LYS A 192 13.22 -10.65 -13.68
N GLY A 193 12.65 -9.79 -12.82
CA GLY A 193 11.28 -9.28 -12.98
C GLY A 193 10.17 -10.31 -12.74
N LEU A 194 8.94 -9.90 -13.06
CA LEU A 194 7.67 -10.60 -12.82
C LEU A 194 7.54 -11.91 -13.61
N SER A 195 7.99 -11.91 -14.86
CA SER A 195 7.76 -12.99 -15.84
C SER A 195 8.79 -14.13 -15.77
N ARG A 196 9.77 -14.05 -14.86
CA ARG A 196 10.89 -15.00 -14.79
C ARG A 196 11.11 -15.64 -13.42
N ASN A 197 10.22 -15.43 -12.47
CA ASN A 197 10.27 -16.16 -11.20
C ASN A 197 9.61 -17.54 -11.37
N GLU A 198 10.43 -18.58 -11.54
CA GLU A 198 10.01 -19.96 -11.82
C GLU A 198 8.93 -20.45 -10.84
N ARG A 199 9.13 -20.23 -9.54
CA ARG A 199 8.18 -20.63 -8.49
C ARG A 199 6.80 -19.99 -8.65
N VAL A 200 6.75 -18.71 -9.02
CA VAL A 200 5.49 -17.99 -9.23
C VAL A 200 4.79 -18.47 -10.51
N ILE A 201 5.55 -18.74 -11.57
CA ILE A 201 5.03 -19.27 -12.83
C ILE A 201 4.40 -20.65 -12.61
N GLU A 202 5.15 -21.56 -11.98
CA GLU A 202 4.68 -22.90 -11.64
C GLU A 202 3.39 -22.84 -10.82
N PHE A 203 3.36 -22.01 -9.78
CA PHE A 203 2.17 -21.82 -8.95
C PHE A 203 0.95 -21.31 -9.75
N CYS A 204 1.14 -20.36 -10.67
CA CYS A 204 0.04 -19.83 -11.47
C CYS A 204 -0.47 -20.86 -12.49
N GLU A 205 0.42 -21.60 -13.16
CA GLU A 205 0.06 -22.70 -14.07
C GLU A 205 -0.65 -23.84 -13.35
N GLU A 206 -0.23 -24.20 -12.12
CA GLU A 206 -0.90 -25.19 -11.28
C GLU A 206 -2.34 -24.78 -10.95
N LEU A 207 -2.56 -23.53 -10.51
CA LEU A 207 -3.90 -23.02 -10.22
C LEU A 207 -4.77 -23.00 -11.47
N TYR A 208 -4.21 -22.57 -12.61
CA TYR A 208 -4.93 -22.53 -13.88
C TYR A 208 -5.32 -23.92 -14.36
N THR A 209 -4.40 -24.89 -14.29
CA THR A 209 -4.66 -26.30 -14.67
C THR A 209 -5.67 -26.95 -13.75
N SER A 210 -5.70 -26.55 -12.47
CA SER A 210 -6.71 -26.99 -11.49
C SER A 210 -8.11 -26.39 -11.71
N GLY A 211 -8.30 -25.57 -12.75
CA GLY A 211 -9.60 -24.98 -13.11
C GLY A 211 -9.91 -23.64 -12.45
N ILE A 212 -8.97 -23.03 -11.71
CA ILE A 212 -9.19 -21.70 -11.12
C ILE A 212 -9.17 -20.64 -12.23
N ARG A 213 -10.20 -19.79 -12.27
CA ARG A 213 -10.39 -18.69 -13.25
C ARG A 213 -10.61 -17.34 -12.57
N SER A 214 -9.97 -17.14 -11.42
CA SER A 214 -9.97 -15.85 -10.73
C SER A 214 -9.41 -14.77 -11.68
N PRO A 215 -10.07 -13.59 -11.82
CA PRO A 215 -9.59 -12.55 -12.72
C PRO A 215 -8.19 -12.05 -12.34
N TYR A 216 -7.82 -12.19 -11.07
CA TYR A 216 -6.49 -11.85 -10.58
C TYR A 216 -5.42 -12.83 -11.06
N LEU A 217 -5.68 -14.14 -11.01
CA LEU A 217 -4.81 -15.18 -11.57
C LEU A 217 -4.65 -15.00 -13.08
N LEU A 218 -5.78 -14.85 -13.79
CA LEU A 218 -5.79 -14.69 -15.23
C LEU A 218 -5.02 -13.43 -15.64
N GLY A 219 -5.25 -12.30 -14.97
CA GLY A 219 -4.47 -11.09 -15.20
C GLY A 219 -2.98 -11.28 -14.91
N PHE A 220 -2.63 -12.03 -13.87
CA PHE A 220 -1.22 -12.34 -13.56
C PHE A 220 -0.57 -13.21 -14.64
N LEU A 221 -1.29 -14.19 -15.19
CA LEU A 221 -0.83 -15.01 -16.32
C LEU A 221 -0.66 -14.18 -17.61
N VAL A 222 -1.52 -13.20 -17.85
CA VAL A 222 -1.34 -12.23 -18.94
C VAL A 222 -0.05 -11.43 -18.72
N ASP A 223 0.22 -10.99 -17.48
CA ASP A 223 1.46 -10.28 -17.15
C ASP A 223 2.71 -11.18 -17.37
N ILE A 224 2.64 -12.47 -17.03
CA ILE A 224 3.73 -13.44 -17.24
C ILE A 224 3.94 -13.69 -18.74
N TYR A 225 2.88 -14.02 -19.48
CA TYR A 225 2.97 -14.45 -20.87
C TYR A 225 3.07 -13.32 -21.89
N GLY A 226 2.66 -12.11 -21.52
CA GLY A 226 2.74 -10.91 -22.35
C GLY A 226 4.04 -10.12 -22.17
N SER A 227 4.94 -10.55 -21.27
CA SER A 227 6.20 -9.85 -21.00
C SER A 227 7.27 -10.20 -22.02
N THR A 228 8.03 -9.18 -22.47
CA THR A 228 9.17 -9.31 -23.39
C THR A 228 10.53 -9.06 -22.74
N GLU A 229 10.61 -9.18 -21.41
CA GLU A 229 11.83 -8.84 -20.67
C GLU A 229 13.02 -9.68 -21.15
N LYS A 230 14.07 -8.98 -21.63
CA LYS A 230 15.21 -9.47 -22.41
C LYS A 230 15.91 -10.68 -21.78
N GLY A 231 16.03 -11.78 -22.54
CA GLY A 231 17.00 -12.82 -22.20
C GLY A 231 16.82 -14.19 -22.83
N ASP A 232 15.75 -14.45 -23.57
CA ASP A 232 15.67 -15.57 -24.51
C ASP A 232 14.45 -15.32 -25.40
N GLY A 233 14.53 -15.56 -26.70
CA GLY A 233 13.46 -15.24 -27.65
C GLY A 233 12.09 -15.76 -27.18
N ASP A 234 11.14 -14.84 -26.97
CA ASP A 234 9.81 -15.19 -26.50
C ASP A 234 9.14 -16.14 -27.50
N LYS A 235 8.76 -17.32 -27.03
CA LYS A 235 8.11 -18.31 -27.89
C LYS A 235 6.75 -17.75 -28.34
N PRO A 236 6.40 -17.77 -29.64
CA PRO A 236 5.10 -17.31 -30.14
C PRO A 236 3.89 -17.93 -29.41
N HIS A 237 4.05 -19.16 -28.90
CA HIS A 237 3.06 -19.86 -28.11
C HIS A 237 2.71 -19.15 -26.78
N THR A 238 3.66 -18.45 -26.17
CA THR A 238 3.46 -17.70 -24.93
C THR A 238 2.54 -16.50 -25.18
N PHE A 239 2.81 -15.70 -26.22
CA PHE A 239 1.92 -14.59 -26.59
C PHE A 239 0.51 -15.06 -26.96
N GLN A 240 0.41 -16.19 -27.67
CA GLN A 240 -0.89 -16.77 -28.03
C GLN A 240 -1.72 -17.12 -26.78
N LYS A 241 -1.11 -17.76 -25.77
CA LYS A 241 -1.76 -18.00 -24.47
C LYS A 241 -2.24 -16.70 -23.81
N ALA A 242 -1.42 -15.65 -23.83
CA ALA A 242 -1.79 -14.36 -23.24
C ALA A 242 -3.03 -13.75 -23.92
N LEU A 243 -3.09 -13.81 -25.26
CA LEU A 243 -4.22 -13.32 -26.05
C LEU A 243 -5.52 -14.09 -25.75
N GLU A 244 -5.44 -15.41 -25.62
CA GLU A 244 -6.58 -16.26 -25.25
C GLU A 244 -7.12 -15.91 -23.85
N ILE A 245 -6.22 -15.68 -22.89
CA ILE A 245 -6.62 -15.28 -21.54
C ILE A 245 -7.24 -13.88 -21.53
N CYS A 246 -6.70 -12.93 -22.28
CA CYS A 246 -7.29 -11.60 -22.44
C CYS A 246 -8.73 -11.68 -23.00
N ASP A 247 -8.97 -12.55 -23.98
CA ASP A 247 -10.30 -12.76 -24.55
C ASP A 247 -11.27 -13.34 -23.51
N ALA A 248 -10.84 -14.35 -22.73
CA ALA A 248 -11.63 -14.93 -21.65
C ALA A 248 -11.95 -13.90 -20.54
N LEU A 249 -10.98 -13.06 -20.16
CA LEU A 249 -11.19 -11.95 -19.22
C LEU A 249 -12.20 -10.93 -19.76
N ALA A 250 -12.07 -10.54 -21.03
CA ALA A 250 -12.94 -9.56 -21.67
C ALA A 250 -14.40 -10.03 -21.80
N LYS A 251 -14.61 -11.34 -22.05
CA LYS A 251 -15.93 -11.92 -22.34
C LYS A 251 -16.61 -12.56 -21.14
N GLU A 252 -15.86 -13.14 -20.22
CA GLU A 252 -16.43 -14.04 -19.20
C GLU A 252 -16.01 -13.68 -17.77
N HIS A 253 -14.72 -13.38 -17.53
CA HIS A 253 -14.18 -13.40 -16.16
C HIS A 253 -13.92 -12.02 -15.53
N ASP A 254 -13.78 -10.94 -16.30
CA ASP A 254 -13.60 -9.55 -15.82
C ASP A 254 -14.24 -8.53 -16.78
N THR A 255 -15.51 -8.74 -17.09
CA THR A 255 -16.25 -7.98 -18.11
C THR A 255 -16.36 -6.48 -17.81
N ILE A 256 -16.27 -6.09 -16.53
CA ILE A 256 -16.21 -4.68 -16.11
C ILE A 256 -14.94 -3.98 -16.64
N ARG A 257 -13.85 -4.73 -16.85
CA ARG A 257 -12.58 -4.26 -17.44
C ARG A 257 -12.41 -4.72 -18.90
N ARG A 258 -13.48 -5.07 -19.60
CA ARG A 258 -13.42 -5.55 -21.00
C ARG A 258 -12.56 -4.67 -21.91
N GLU A 259 -12.76 -3.35 -21.88
CA GLU A 259 -12.02 -2.44 -22.75
C GLU A 259 -10.53 -2.37 -22.40
N TYR A 260 -10.19 -2.56 -21.12
CA TYR A 260 -8.80 -2.69 -20.68
C TYR A 260 -8.17 -3.97 -21.23
N TRP A 261 -8.85 -5.12 -21.11
CA TRP A 261 -8.32 -6.39 -21.63
C TRP A 261 -8.20 -6.39 -23.17
N ASN A 262 -9.15 -5.78 -23.88
CA ASN A 262 -9.06 -5.55 -25.32
C ASN A 262 -7.86 -4.68 -25.70
N PHE A 263 -7.56 -3.64 -24.88
CA PHE A 263 -6.38 -2.80 -25.07
C PHE A 263 -5.08 -3.58 -24.84
N ILE A 264 -4.98 -4.36 -23.77
CA ILE A 264 -3.82 -5.21 -23.49
C ILE A 264 -3.59 -6.24 -24.61
N ALA A 265 -4.65 -6.90 -25.08
CA ALA A 265 -4.56 -7.85 -26.20
C ALA A 265 -3.99 -7.21 -27.48
N ARG A 266 -4.42 -5.98 -27.82
CA ARG A 266 -3.87 -5.25 -28.96
C ARG A 266 -2.37 -4.97 -28.81
N ASN A 267 -1.92 -4.59 -27.62
CA ASN A 267 -0.50 -4.32 -27.36
C ASN A 267 0.34 -5.61 -27.48
N ILE A 268 -0.14 -6.72 -26.91
CA ILE A 268 0.54 -8.03 -27.00
C ILE A 268 0.61 -8.49 -28.47
N ALA A 269 -0.46 -8.33 -29.25
CA ALA A 269 -0.46 -8.70 -30.67
C ALA A 269 0.53 -7.86 -31.49
N GLN A 270 0.69 -6.57 -31.18
CA GLN A 270 1.71 -5.72 -31.81
C GLN A 270 3.13 -6.20 -31.48
N GLN A 271 3.37 -6.58 -30.22
CA GLN A 271 4.65 -7.12 -29.77
C GLN A 271 4.97 -8.45 -30.47
N MET A 272 4.02 -9.40 -30.49
CA MET A 272 4.17 -10.68 -31.19
C MET A 272 4.53 -10.50 -32.67
N ASN A 273 3.90 -9.56 -33.38
CA ASN A 273 4.21 -9.28 -34.77
C ASN A 273 5.62 -8.70 -34.96
N THR A 274 6.09 -7.90 -33.99
CA THR A 274 7.44 -7.33 -34.00
C THR A 274 8.48 -8.42 -33.78
N SER A 275 8.28 -9.29 -32.79
CA SER A 275 9.17 -10.43 -32.50
C SER A 275 9.27 -11.41 -33.68
N ASN A 276 8.13 -11.74 -34.32
CA ASN A 276 8.12 -12.61 -35.50
C ASN A 276 8.85 -11.97 -36.70
N GLY A 277 8.79 -10.64 -36.84
CA GLY A 277 9.50 -9.90 -37.89
C GLY A 277 11.02 -9.89 -37.69
N GLU A 278 11.48 -9.78 -36.44
CA GLU A 278 12.90 -9.87 -36.09
C GLU A 278 13.47 -11.28 -36.29
N GLU A 279 12.70 -12.33 -35.96
CA GLU A 279 13.08 -13.73 -36.26
C GLU A 279 13.25 -13.98 -37.77
N LEU A 280 12.31 -13.51 -38.59
CA LEU A 280 12.37 -13.66 -40.05
C LEU A 280 13.56 -12.92 -40.68
N LEU A 281 13.92 -11.74 -40.14
CA LEU A 281 15.11 -11.00 -40.57
C LEU A 281 16.41 -11.71 -40.15
N GLY A 282 16.45 -12.30 -38.95
CA GLY A 282 17.58 -13.09 -38.45
C GLY A 282 17.81 -14.40 -39.21
N MET A 283 16.76 -15.00 -39.79
CA MET A 283 16.85 -16.17 -40.67
C MET A 283 17.26 -15.84 -42.12
N SER A 284 17.26 -14.56 -42.51
CA SER A 284 17.51 -14.12 -43.88
C SER A 284 18.96 -13.69 -44.18
N ALA A 285 19.89 -13.80 -43.23
CA ALA A 285 21.31 -13.55 -43.46
C ALA A 285 22.01 -14.85 -43.94
N PRO A 286 22.38 -14.98 -45.23
CA PRO A 286 23.18 -16.11 -45.68
C PRO A 286 24.62 -15.91 -45.18
N SER A 287 25.19 -16.97 -44.60
CA SER A 287 26.62 -17.10 -44.37
C SER A 287 27.33 -17.27 -45.72
N GLU A 288 27.57 -16.20 -46.46
CA GLU A 288 28.45 -16.22 -47.63
C GLU A 288 29.50 -15.14 -47.49
N LEU A 289 30.70 -15.57 -47.09
CA LEU A 289 31.98 -15.25 -47.74
C LEU A 289 33.09 -16.06 -47.07
N VAL A 290 33.09 -17.36 -47.33
CA VAL A 290 34.33 -18.12 -47.45
C VAL A 290 34.54 -18.30 -48.95
N MET A 291 35.40 -17.47 -49.54
CA MET A 291 36.13 -17.85 -50.75
C MET A 291 37.59 -17.47 -50.55
N GLU A 292 38.40 -18.51 -50.39
CA GLU A 292 39.82 -18.51 -50.71
C GLU A 292 40.04 -18.08 -52.18
N ALA A 293 41.12 -17.35 -52.45
CA ALA A 293 42.11 -17.78 -53.44
C ALA A 293 43.33 -16.84 -53.47
N SER A 294 44.50 -17.48 -53.36
CA SER A 294 45.86 -17.13 -53.79
C SER A 294 46.66 -16.09 -52.99
#